data_AF-A0A6G8MR99-F1
#
_entry.id   AF-A0A6G8MR99-F1
#
_cell.length_a   1.000
_cell.length_b   1.000
_cell.length_c   1.000
_cell.angle_alpha   90.00
_cell.angle_beta   90.00
_cell.angle_gamma   90.00
#
_symmetry.space_group_name_H-M   'P 1'
#
loop_
_entity.id
_entity.type
_entity.pdbx_description
1 polymer ?
#
loop_
_entity_poly.entity_id
_entity_poly.type
_entity_poly.pdbx_seq_one_letter_code
_entity_poly.pdbx_strand_id
1 'polypeptide(L)'
;FADIGDIVRGRDLFRGNDKEKEQRKQLENKLKEIFANIYKDVTKKGAQNYYKGDKKNNYSKLREDWWYANRETVWKAITCHAGQSAQYFRHTCGTGKDRTETKNNCQCANTDVPTYFDYVPQFLR
;
A
#
# COMPACT_ATOMS: atom_id res chain seq x y z
N PHE A 1 5.99 2.74 -4.90
CA PHE A 1 4.64 2.20 -4.62
C PHE A 1 4.70 0.98 -3.72
N ALA A 2 5.34 -0.13 -4.15
CA ALA A 2 5.42 -1.35 -3.34
C ALA A 2 6.09 -1.15 -1.97
N ASP A 3 7.22 -0.43 -1.90
CA ASP A 3 7.89 -0.14 -0.62
C ASP A 3 7.04 0.74 0.31
N ILE A 4 6.31 1.72 -0.24
CA ILE A 4 5.33 2.50 0.55
C ILE A 4 4.25 1.57 1.13
N GLY A 5 3.77 0.62 0.32
CA GLY A 5 2.82 -0.40 0.78
C GLY A 5 3.39 -1.26 1.90
N ASP A 6 4.67 -1.64 1.83
CA ASP A 6 5.32 -2.39 2.90
C ASP A 6 5.53 -1.57 4.16
N ILE A 7 5.89 -0.29 4.05
CA ILE A 7 5.98 0.61 5.21
C ILE A 7 4.61 0.74 5.90
N VAL A 8 3.56 1.03 5.14
CA VAL A 8 2.19 1.15 5.68
C VAL A 8 1.75 -0.15 6.35
N ARG A 9 2.07 -1.31 5.76
CA ARG A 9 1.72 -2.64 6.29
C ARG A 9 2.66 -3.14 7.38
N GLY A 10 3.74 -2.43 7.69
CA GLY A 10 4.77 -2.87 8.65
C GLY A 10 5.58 -4.09 8.19
N ARG A 11 5.68 -4.30 6.87
CA ARG A 11 6.43 -5.39 6.22
C ARG A 11 7.81 -4.96 5.67
N ASP A 12 8.12 -3.67 5.74
CA ASP A 12 9.38 -3.13 5.25
C ASP A 12 10.58 -3.68 6.05
N LEU A 13 11.61 -4.15 5.33
CA LEU A 13 12.81 -4.80 5.84
C LEU A 13 13.99 -3.83 5.94
N PHE A 14 13.84 -2.57 5.54
CA PHE A 14 14.93 -1.60 5.58
C PHE A 14 15.40 -1.37 7.03
N ARG A 15 16.68 -1.66 7.27
CA ARG A 15 17.32 -1.53 8.60
C ARG A 15 18.09 -0.22 8.75
N GLY A 16 18.63 0.31 7.66
CA GLY A 16 19.38 1.56 7.61
C GLY A 16 20.59 1.62 8.55
N ASN A 17 21.16 2.82 8.68
CA ASN A 17 22.10 3.19 9.74
C ASN A 17 21.35 3.59 11.04
N ASP A 18 22.08 3.88 12.11
CA ASP A 18 21.49 4.20 13.42
C ASP A 18 20.52 5.39 13.38
N LYS A 19 20.82 6.42 12.57
CA LYS A 19 19.95 7.60 12.42
C LYS A 19 18.64 7.25 11.71
N GLU A 20 18.72 6.47 10.64
CA GLU A 20 17.55 6.00 9.88
C GLU A 20 16.67 5.08 10.74
N LYS A 21 17.29 4.24 11.57
CA LYS A 21 16.59 3.36 12.50
C LYS A 21 15.75 4.14 13.50
N GLU A 22 16.26 5.24 14.04
CA GLU A 22 15.48 6.10 14.95
C GLU A 22 14.34 6.82 14.24
N GLN A 23 14.57 7.34 13.04
CA GLN A 23 13.50 7.93 12.22
C GLN A 23 12.40 6.92 11.90
N ARG A 24 12.78 5.68 11.57
CA ARG A 24 11.85 4.60 11.31
C ARG A 24 11.03 4.22 12.54
N LYS A 25 11.64 4.16 13.72
CA LYS A 25 10.89 3.94 14.98
C LYS A 25 9.84 5.04 15.20
N GLN A 26 10.20 6.30 14.96
CA GLN A 26 9.25 7.41 15.07
C GLN A 26 8.09 7.27 14.06
N LEU A 27 8.39 6.91 12.81
CA LEU A 27 7.39 6.64 11.78
C LEU A 27 6.45 5.49 12.17
N GLU A 28 7.00 4.35 12.59
CA GLU A 28 6.21 3.19 13.01
C GLU A 28 5.33 3.48 14.23
N ASN A 29 5.82 4.28 15.19
CA ASN A 29 5.03 4.70 16.33
C ASN A 29 3.83 5.57 15.90
N LYS A 30 4.04 6.52 14.98
CA LYS A 30 2.94 7.33 14.42
C LYS A 30 1.93 6.47 13.66
N LEU A 31 2.40 5.52 12.83
CA LEU A 31 1.51 4.57 12.14
C LEU A 31 0.73 3.71 13.14
N LYS A 32 1.36 3.25 14.22
CA LYS A 32 0.69 2.51 15.30
C LYS A 32 -0.43 3.30 15.94
N GLU A 33 -0.20 4.58 16.25
CA GLU A 33 -1.20 5.47 16.82
C GLU A 33 -2.39 5.69 15.87
N ILE A 34 -2.10 5.95 14.59
CA ILE A 34 -3.13 6.11 13.56
C ILE A 34 -3.99 4.85 13.45
N PHE A 35 -3.37 3.68 13.28
CA PHE A 35 -4.11 2.42 13.14
C PHE A 35 -4.81 1.99 14.44
N ALA A 36 -4.31 2.39 15.62
CA ALA A 36 -5.03 2.20 16.87
C ALA A 36 -6.35 2.99 16.91
N ASN A 37 -6.35 4.21 16.39
CA ASN A 37 -7.56 5.03 16.30
C ASN A 37 -8.53 4.47 15.26
N ILE A 38 -8.06 4.12 14.07
CA ILE A 38 -8.88 3.47 13.03
C ILE A 38 -9.49 2.17 13.57
N TYR A 39 -8.71 1.34 14.27
CA TYR A 39 -9.18 0.11 14.91
C TYR A 39 -10.33 0.39 15.88
N LYS A 40 -10.21 1.40 16.76
CA LYS A 40 -11.30 1.78 17.68
C LYS A 40 -12.56 2.19 16.91
N ASP A 41 -12.42 2.90 15.80
CA ASP A 41 -13.57 3.38 15.03
C ASP A 41 -14.27 2.25 14.27
N VAL A 42 -13.53 1.38 13.59
CA VAL A 42 -14.13 0.25 12.84
C VAL A 42 -14.71 -0.81 13.78
N THR A 43 -14.12 -1.02 14.97
CA THR A 43 -14.67 -1.96 15.95
C THR A 43 -15.96 -1.44 16.60
N LYS A 44 -16.07 -0.13 16.86
CA LYS A 44 -17.35 0.50 17.25
C LYS A 44 -18.44 0.33 16.19
N LYS A 45 -18.07 0.24 14.91
CA LYS A 45 -18.97 0.03 13.77
C LYS A 45 -19.28 -1.44 13.46
N GLY A 46 -18.86 -2.38 14.32
CA GLY A 46 -19.21 -3.80 14.20
C GLY A 46 -18.10 -4.72 13.68
N ALA A 47 -16.92 -4.21 13.34
CA ALA A 47 -15.80 -5.04 12.84
C ALA A 47 -15.00 -5.76 13.95
N GLN A 48 -15.51 -5.80 15.19
CA GLN A 48 -14.78 -6.34 16.35
C GLN A 48 -14.37 -7.81 16.18
N ASN A 49 -15.26 -8.66 15.66
CA ASN A 49 -14.95 -10.06 15.42
C ASN A 49 -13.94 -10.23 14.28
N TYR A 50 -14.07 -9.41 13.23
CA TYR A 50 -13.21 -9.50 12.05
C TYR A 50 -11.75 -9.09 12.34
N TYR A 51 -11.54 -8.10 13.22
CA TYR A 51 -10.20 -7.68 13.68
C TYR A 51 -9.83 -8.21 15.07
N LYS A 52 -10.46 -9.29 15.54
CA LYS A 52 -10.17 -9.88 16.85
C LYS A 52 -8.69 -10.29 16.93
N GLY A 53 -8.00 -9.78 17.95
CA GLY A 53 -6.57 -10.06 18.17
C GLY A 53 -5.61 -9.16 17.40
N ASP A 54 -6.08 -8.37 16.44
CA ASP A 54 -5.22 -7.55 15.57
C ASP A 54 -4.46 -6.47 16.37
N LYS A 55 -5.05 -5.98 17.47
CA LYS A 55 -4.36 -5.07 18.42
C LYS A 55 -3.04 -5.66 18.97
N LYS A 56 -2.96 -6.99 19.16
CA LYS A 56 -1.73 -7.66 19.62
C LYS A 56 -0.73 -7.85 18.49
N ASN A 57 -1.20 -7.90 17.24
CA ASN A 57 -0.38 -8.09 16.05
C ASN A 57 -0.14 -6.79 15.28
N ASN A 58 0.04 -5.69 16.01
CA ASN A 58 0.35 -4.38 15.42
C ASN A 58 -0.65 -3.91 14.33
N TYR A 59 -1.91 -4.32 14.43
CA TYR A 59 -2.95 -4.03 13.45
C TYR A 59 -2.63 -4.54 12.03
N SER A 60 -1.83 -5.60 11.91
CA SER A 60 -1.40 -6.19 10.65
C SER A 60 -2.53 -6.40 9.64
N LYS A 61 -3.65 -6.98 10.07
CA LYS A 61 -4.78 -7.28 9.20
C LYS A 61 -5.48 -6.00 8.76
N LEU A 62 -5.74 -5.09 9.69
CA LEU A 62 -6.31 -3.79 9.39
C LEU A 62 -5.41 -2.95 8.46
N ARG A 63 -4.09 -3.01 8.62
CA ARG A 63 -3.12 -2.32 7.75
C ARG A 63 -3.14 -2.90 6.33
N GLU A 64 -3.25 -4.22 6.18
CA GLU A 64 -3.39 -4.89 4.89
C GLU A 64 -4.68 -4.51 4.17
N ASP A 65 -5.81 -4.56 4.88
CA ASP A 65 -7.11 -4.17 4.33
C ASP A 65 -7.14 -2.68 3.95
N TRP A 66 -6.55 -1.82 4.78
CA TRP A 66 -6.44 -0.41 4.50
C TRP A 66 -5.61 -0.16 3.23
N TRP A 67 -4.49 -0.86 3.06
CA TRP A 67 -3.72 -0.76 1.82
C TRP A 67 -4.54 -1.23 0.62
N TYR A 68 -5.19 -2.39 0.70
CA TYR A 68 -6.04 -2.91 -0.37
C TYR A 68 -7.13 -1.91 -0.78
N ALA A 69 -7.81 -1.29 0.20
CA ALA A 69 -8.87 -0.32 -0.06
C ALA A 69 -8.39 1.03 -0.63
N ASN A 70 -7.12 1.41 -0.40
CA ASN A 70 -6.63 2.76 -0.74
C ASN A 70 -5.51 2.76 -1.80
N ARG A 71 -5.01 1.60 -2.22
CA ARG A 71 -3.85 1.49 -3.13
C ARG A 71 -4.06 2.19 -4.48
N GLU A 72 -5.29 2.23 -4.99
CA GLU A 72 -5.64 2.96 -6.22
C GLU A 72 -5.45 4.46 -6.05
N THR A 73 -5.99 5.03 -4.96
CA THR A 73 -5.82 6.44 -4.62
C THR A 73 -4.34 6.79 -4.42
N VAL A 74 -3.58 5.92 -3.74
CA VAL A 74 -2.14 6.09 -3.54
C VAL A 74 -1.40 6.05 -4.89
N TRP A 75 -1.74 5.12 -5.79
CA TRP A 75 -1.16 5.05 -7.12
C TRP A 75 -1.42 6.33 -7.93
N LYS A 76 -2.67 6.81 -7.92
CA LYS A 76 -3.06 8.06 -8.57
C LYS A 76 -2.25 9.25 -8.06
N ALA A 77 -2.01 9.33 -6.74
CA ALA A 77 -1.18 10.38 -6.15
C ALA A 77 0.29 10.27 -6.60
N ILE A 78 0.88 9.06 -6.56
CA ILE A 78 2.28 8.82 -6.97
C ILE A 78 2.49 9.17 -8.45
N THR A 79 1.49 8.89 -9.28
CA THR A 79 1.55 9.11 -10.73
C THR A 79 1.06 10.49 -11.16
N CYS A 80 0.65 11.37 -10.25
CA CYS A 80 0.13 12.70 -10.58
C CYS A 80 1.04 13.52 -11.51
N HIS A 81 2.35 13.29 -11.45
CA HIS A 81 3.36 13.93 -12.31
C HIS A 81 4.21 12.93 -13.11
N ALA A 82 3.76 11.68 -13.24
CA ALA A 82 4.34 10.79 -14.25
C ALA A 82 4.05 11.42 -15.61
N GLY A 83 5.04 11.56 -16.50
CA GLY A 83 4.86 12.30 -17.75
C GLY A 83 3.63 11.84 -18.56
N GLN A 84 3.05 12.74 -19.35
CA GLN A 84 1.82 12.43 -20.11
C GLN A 84 2.01 11.30 -21.13
N SER A 85 3.23 11.02 -21.58
CA SER A 85 3.56 9.86 -22.42
C SER A 85 4.11 8.67 -21.63
N ALA A 86 4.22 8.76 -20.30
CA ALA A 86 4.77 7.70 -19.48
C ALA A 86 3.80 6.53 -19.37
N GLN A 87 4.35 5.34 -19.57
CA GLN A 87 3.62 4.09 -19.52
C GLN A 87 4.30 3.13 -18.55
N TYR A 88 3.49 2.31 -17.88
CA TYR A 88 3.98 1.13 -17.19
C TYR A 88 4.43 0.10 -18.22
N PHE A 89 5.65 -0.42 -18.04
CA PHE A 89 6.35 -1.24 -19.02
C PHE A 89 5.69 -2.60 -19.33
N ARG A 90 4.68 -3.02 -18.57
CA ARG A 90 3.90 -4.25 -18.83
C ARG A 90 2.50 -3.90 -19.28
N HIS A 91 1.97 -4.66 -20.23
CA HIS A 91 0.57 -4.58 -20.63
C HIS A 91 -0.29 -5.25 -19.55
N THR A 92 -0.77 -4.46 -18.60
CA THR A 92 -1.46 -4.95 -17.41
C THR A 92 -2.88 -4.45 -17.26
N CYS A 93 -3.29 -3.45 -18.04
CA CYS A 93 -4.65 -2.95 -18.03
C CYS A 93 -5.58 -3.93 -18.73
N GLY A 94 -6.67 -4.36 -18.08
CA GLY A 94 -7.59 -5.36 -18.61
C GLY A 94 -7.19 -6.81 -18.29
N THR A 95 -7.88 -7.78 -18.90
CA THR A 95 -7.77 -9.21 -18.57
C THR A 95 -7.50 -10.07 -19.80
N GLY A 96 -6.76 -11.17 -19.62
CA GLY A 96 -6.57 -12.17 -20.66
C GLY A 96 -5.75 -11.67 -21.86
N LYS A 97 -6.27 -11.87 -23.07
CA LYS A 97 -5.61 -11.45 -24.33
C LYS A 97 -5.78 -9.96 -24.63
N ASP A 98 -6.73 -9.30 -24.00
CA ASP A 98 -7.08 -7.90 -24.25
C ASP A 98 -6.27 -6.92 -23.37
N ARG A 99 -5.12 -7.38 -22.84
CA ARG A 99 -4.30 -6.55 -21.96
C ARG A 99 -3.62 -5.44 -22.75
N THR A 100 -3.82 -4.21 -22.33
CA THR A 100 -3.21 -3.03 -22.96
C THR A 100 -2.14 -2.42 -22.05
N GLU A 101 -1.27 -1.63 -22.66
CA GLU A 101 -0.45 -0.66 -21.96
C GLU A 101 -1.31 0.35 -21.18
N THR A 102 -0.72 0.93 -20.12
CA THR A 102 -1.26 2.13 -19.51
C THR A 102 -1.13 3.31 -20.47
N LYS A 103 -1.98 4.31 -20.32
CA LYS A 103 -1.82 5.61 -20.99
C LYS A 103 -1.59 6.68 -19.93
N ASN A 104 -1.19 7.87 -20.37
CA ASN A 104 -1.12 9.11 -19.60
C ASN A 104 -0.87 8.95 -18.10
N ASN A 105 0.37 9.18 -17.69
CA ASN A 105 0.78 9.12 -16.29
C ASN A 105 0.74 7.68 -15.73
N CYS A 106 1.12 6.67 -16.51
CA CYS A 106 1.16 5.26 -16.05
C CYS A 106 -0.17 4.76 -15.44
N GLN A 107 -1.33 5.20 -15.96
CA GLN A 107 -2.66 4.81 -15.47
C GLN A 107 -3.42 3.96 -16.50
N CYS A 108 -4.18 2.99 -16.01
CA CYS A 108 -5.18 2.33 -16.84
C CYS A 108 -6.37 3.27 -17.06
N ALA A 109 -7.12 3.09 -18.15
CA ALA A 109 -8.26 3.95 -18.48
C ALA A 109 -9.37 3.89 -17.40
N ASN A 110 -9.51 2.75 -16.74
CA ASN A 110 -10.40 2.53 -15.59
C ASN A 110 -9.76 2.92 -14.25
N THR A 111 -8.60 3.58 -14.25
CA THR A 111 -7.82 3.99 -13.07
C THR A 111 -7.24 2.87 -12.21
N ASP A 112 -7.32 1.62 -12.67
CA ASP A 112 -6.69 0.48 -12.00
C ASP A 112 -5.18 0.67 -11.86
N VAL A 113 -4.64 0.13 -10.76
CA VAL A 113 -3.19 0.07 -10.57
C VAL A 113 -2.60 -0.98 -11.51
N PRO A 114 -1.69 -0.61 -12.43
CA PRO A 114 -1.14 -1.51 -13.44
C PRO A 114 -0.09 -2.48 -12.89
N THR A 115 0.18 -2.47 -11.59
CA THR A 115 1.22 -3.29 -10.96
C THR A 115 0.67 -4.05 -9.75
N TYR A 116 1.27 -5.22 -9.51
CA TYR A 116 1.05 -6.05 -8.32
C TYR A 116 2.33 -6.23 -7.51
N PHE A 117 3.36 -5.41 -7.75
CA PHE A 117 4.60 -5.50 -6.97
C PHE A 117 4.38 -5.27 -5.47
N ASP A 118 3.34 -4.55 -5.08
CA ASP A 118 2.92 -4.43 -3.68
C ASP A 118 2.40 -5.74 -3.08
N TYR A 119 2.17 -6.79 -3.87
CA TYR A 119 1.87 -8.15 -3.40
C TYR A 119 3.04 -9.13 -3.55
N VAL A 120 4.20 -8.66 -4.02
CA VAL A 120 5.44 -9.45 -4.11
C VAL A 120 6.28 -9.20 -2.85
N PRO A 121 6.79 -10.26 -2.17
CA PRO A 121 7.69 -10.10 -1.03
C PRO A 121 8.86 -9.17 -1.35
N GLN A 122 9.21 -8.25 -0.43
CA GLN A 122 10.20 -7.19 -0.69
C GLN A 122 11.54 -7.70 -1.21
N PHE A 123 12.01 -8.84 -0.69
CA PHE A 123 13.27 -9.44 -1.11
C PHE A 123 13.30 -9.87 -2.59
N LEU A 124 12.13 -10.14 -3.19
CA LEU A 124 12.01 -10.62 -4.57
C LEU A 124 11.67 -9.52 -5.59
N ARG A 125 11.50 -8.28 -5.15
CA ARG A 125 11.16 -7.15 -6.02
C ARG A 125 12.39 -6.60 -6.72
#